data_AF-A0A534WSJ3-F1
#
_entry.id   AF-A0A534WSJ3-F1
#
_cell.length_a   1.000
_cell.length_b   1.000
_cell.length_c   1.000
_cell.angle_alpha   90.00
_cell.angle_beta   90.00
_cell.angle_gamma   90.00
#
_symmetry.space_group_name_H-M   'P 1'
#
loop_
_entity.id
_entity.type
_entity.pdbx_description
1 polymer ?
#
loop_
_entity_poly.entity_id
_entity_poly.type
_entity_poly.pdbx_seq_one_letter_code
_entity_poly.pdbx_strand_id
1 'polypeptide(L)'
;MALRGKVKNALDEARMLMLGAQVLLGFQYRAFFEKGYEKLGPAERALELAALFAMLLTLGLLFLPPARHRIVEHGGDTARFHRFVMTVMWVALMPFGIGLSFALAVAGNRIAGASGGAASGAIAFAAALALWYGHFARKDRQQEEEPEDAMEETPIEQKIVEVLTEARILLPGAQALLGFQLAMVLMETFPLLPHPVQMVHLFSLGFVALATVVLMSPAAYHRIVERGRDTERFHAFASRMVLVALALLGPGFAGDLYVVLRRAGYERSALPVALATLAAFYAAWFGAMLLLRRRRSGELRAKQA
;
A
#
# COMPACT_ATOMS: atom_id res chain seq x y z
N MET A 1 16.07 18.39 15.45
CA MET A 1 15.35 18.55 14.16
C MET A 1 13.89 18.78 14.50
N ALA A 2 13.27 19.85 14.00
CA ALA A 2 11.85 20.14 14.26
C ALA A 2 10.96 18.95 13.84
N LEU A 3 9.87 18.71 14.56
CA LEU A 3 8.95 17.60 14.34
C LEU A 3 8.44 17.59 12.88
N ARG A 4 8.17 18.78 12.38
CA ARG A 4 8.00 19.20 10.98
C ARG A 4 8.88 18.43 9.97
N GLY A 5 10.19 18.43 10.22
CA GLY A 5 11.17 17.80 9.34
C GLY A 5 11.16 16.27 9.45
N LYS A 6 10.89 15.74 10.65
CA LYS A 6 10.84 14.29 10.90
C LYS A 6 9.65 13.65 10.17
N VAL A 7 8.46 14.25 10.25
CA VAL A 7 7.26 13.75 9.57
C VAL A 7 7.44 13.74 8.06
N LYS A 8 7.96 14.84 7.48
CA LYS A 8 8.27 14.89 6.05
C LYS A 8 9.22 13.77 5.62
N ASN A 9 10.31 13.57 6.35
CA ASN A 9 11.28 12.53 6.04
C ASN A 9 10.63 11.13 6.11
N ALA A 10 9.84 10.85 7.16
CA ALA A 10 9.14 9.58 7.29
C ALA A 10 8.17 9.31 6.13
N LEU A 11 7.45 10.33 5.65
CA LEU A 11 6.59 10.20 4.46
C LEU A 11 7.39 9.97 3.18
N ASP A 12 8.51 10.68 2.99
CA ASP A 12 9.40 10.48 1.84
C ASP A 12 10.03 9.07 1.87
N GLU A 13 10.37 8.53 3.04
CA GLU A 13 10.84 7.15 3.18
C GLU A 13 9.75 6.12 2.89
N ALA A 14 8.53 6.34 3.40
CA ALA A 14 7.38 5.49 3.09
C ALA A 14 7.13 5.44 1.57
N ARG A 15 7.34 6.56 0.87
CA ARG A 15 7.24 6.64 -0.60
C ARG A 15 8.26 5.75 -1.31
N MET A 16 9.50 5.69 -0.83
CA MET A 16 10.55 4.85 -1.44
C MET A 16 10.17 3.37 -1.37
N LEU A 17 9.71 2.90 -0.21
CA LEU A 17 9.29 1.51 -0.03
C LEU A 17 8.02 1.17 -0.83
N MET A 18 7.09 2.13 -0.89
CA MET A 18 5.81 1.95 -1.56
C MET A 18 5.95 1.61 -3.05
N LEU A 19 6.82 2.32 -3.77
CA LEU A 19 7.00 2.10 -5.22
C LEU A 19 7.40 0.65 -5.53
N GLY A 20 8.34 0.09 -4.76
CA GLY A 20 8.76 -1.30 -4.89
C GLY A 20 7.61 -2.27 -4.60
N ALA A 21 6.85 -2.01 -3.54
CA ALA A 21 5.72 -2.86 -3.16
C ALA A 21 4.62 -2.92 -4.22
N GLN A 22 4.31 -1.77 -4.83
CA GLN A 22 3.25 -1.67 -5.82
C GLN A 22 3.63 -2.32 -7.16
N VAL A 23 4.87 -2.14 -7.61
CA VAL A 23 5.36 -2.79 -8.84
C VAL A 23 5.37 -4.31 -8.67
N LEU A 24 5.87 -4.81 -7.53
CA LEU A 24 5.88 -6.24 -7.24
C LEU A 24 4.46 -6.81 -7.12
N LEU A 25 3.52 -6.10 -6.48
CA LEU A 25 2.13 -6.55 -6.43
C LEU A 25 1.53 -6.68 -7.84
N GLY A 26 1.78 -5.70 -8.71
CA GLY A 26 1.28 -5.74 -10.08
C GLY A 26 1.86 -6.89 -10.91
N PHE A 27 3.15 -7.17 -10.74
CA PHE A 27 3.76 -8.38 -11.29
C PHE A 27 3.10 -9.64 -10.72
N GLN A 28 2.87 -9.70 -9.42
CA GLN A 28 2.23 -10.84 -8.75
C GLN A 28 0.83 -11.12 -9.30
N TYR A 29 0.00 -10.10 -9.52
CA TYR A 29 -1.30 -10.31 -10.18
C TYR A 29 -1.14 -10.86 -11.60
N ARG A 30 -0.23 -10.27 -12.38
CA ARG A 30 0.03 -10.68 -13.77
C ARG A 30 0.58 -12.09 -13.89
N ALA A 31 1.39 -12.55 -12.93
CA ALA A 31 2.05 -13.85 -12.97
C ALA A 31 1.07 -15.01 -13.18
N PHE A 32 -0.14 -14.96 -12.61
CA PHE A 32 -1.19 -15.98 -12.77
C PHE A 32 -1.77 -16.09 -14.19
N PHE A 33 -1.56 -15.06 -15.01
CA PHE A 33 -2.04 -15.00 -16.38
C PHE A 33 -0.96 -15.35 -17.41
N GLU A 34 0.32 -15.37 -16.99
CA GLU A 34 1.41 -15.74 -17.87
C GLU A 34 1.37 -17.24 -18.23
N LYS A 35 1.77 -17.58 -19.46
CA LYS A 35 1.89 -18.99 -19.92
C LYS A 35 2.79 -19.83 -19.02
N GLY A 36 3.72 -19.17 -18.32
CA GLY A 36 4.55 -19.81 -17.30
C GLY A 36 3.71 -20.48 -16.22
N TYR A 37 2.67 -19.83 -15.72
CA TYR A 37 1.90 -20.29 -14.55
C TYR A 37 1.38 -21.73 -14.66
N GLU A 38 0.95 -22.13 -15.85
CA GLU A 38 0.39 -23.48 -16.08
C GLU A 38 1.41 -24.59 -15.89
N LYS A 39 2.69 -24.28 -16.13
CA LYS A 39 3.82 -25.21 -15.95
C LYS A 39 4.29 -25.30 -14.50
N LEU A 40 3.78 -24.45 -13.60
CA LEU A 40 4.17 -24.47 -12.20
C LEU A 40 3.58 -25.68 -11.48
N GLY A 41 4.41 -26.31 -10.63
CA GLY A 41 3.97 -27.34 -9.70
C GLY A 41 3.09 -26.78 -8.57
N PRO A 42 2.40 -27.64 -7.79
CA PRO A 42 1.49 -27.19 -6.74
C PRO A 42 2.17 -26.33 -5.66
N ALA A 43 3.40 -26.68 -5.29
CA ALA A 43 4.18 -25.92 -4.30
C ALA A 43 4.53 -24.51 -4.78
N GLU A 44 4.94 -24.36 -6.04
CA GLU A 44 5.26 -23.05 -6.62
C GLU A 44 4.02 -22.17 -6.74
N ARG A 45 2.87 -22.75 -7.13
CA ARG A 45 1.59 -22.02 -7.17
C ARG A 45 1.17 -21.55 -5.78
N ALA A 46 1.43 -22.34 -4.74
CA ALA A 46 1.19 -21.94 -3.36
C ALA A 46 2.14 -20.81 -2.91
N LEU A 47 3.40 -20.85 -3.33
CA LEU A 47 4.37 -19.78 -3.07
C LEU A 47 3.98 -18.46 -3.77
N GLU A 48 3.58 -18.49 -5.04
CA GLU A 48 3.07 -17.29 -5.74
C GLU A 48 1.84 -16.71 -5.04
N LEU A 49 0.92 -17.58 -4.60
CA LEU A 49 -0.26 -17.12 -3.88
C LEU A 49 0.10 -16.52 -2.51
N ALA A 50 1.01 -17.16 -1.77
CA ALA A 50 1.51 -16.63 -0.50
C ALA A 50 2.25 -15.30 -0.69
N ALA A 51 3.02 -15.16 -1.77
CA ALA A 51 3.68 -13.92 -2.14
C ALA A 51 2.66 -12.81 -2.41
N LEU A 52 1.60 -13.10 -3.17
CA LEU A 52 0.50 -12.16 -3.43
C LEU A 52 -0.14 -11.66 -2.13
N PHE A 53 -0.48 -12.56 -1.19
CA PHE A 53 -1.05 -12.16 0.10
C PHE A 53 -0.09 -11.33 0.95
N ALA A 54 1.20 -11.69 0.94
CA ALA A 54 2.22 -10.92 1.65
C ALA A 54 2.34 -9.50 1.07
N MET A 55 2.35 -9.35 -0.26
CA MET A 55 2.39 -8.04 -0.92
C MET A 55 1.11 -7.21 -0.68
N LEU A 56 -0.06 -7.85 -0.65
CA LEU A 56 -1.32 -7.19 -0.29
C LEU A 56 -1.31 -6.70 1.16
N LEU A 57 -0.76 -7.49 2.09
CA LEU A 57 -0.60 -7.09 3.48
C LEU A 57 0.37 -5.90 3.60
N THR A 58 1.52 -5.96 2.91
CA THR A 58 2.46 -4.83 2.84
C THR A 58 1.76 -3.56 2.38
N LEU A 59 0.99 -3.62 1.29
CA LEU A 59 0.29 -2.44 0.78
C LEU A 59 -0.81 -1.93 1.71
N GLY A 60 -1.58 -2.86 2.29
CA GLY A 60 -2.56 -2.54 3.33
C GLY A 60 -1.96 -1.74 4.48
N LEU A 61 -0.77 -2.15 4.94
CA LEU A 61 -0.04 -1.45 5.99
C LEU A 61 0.49 -0.09 5.53
N LEU A 62 1.17 -0.03 4.37
CA LEU A 62 1.80 1.20 3.90
C LEU A 62 0.80 2.29 3.48
N PHE A 63 -0.49 1.99 3.32
CA PHE A 63 -1.55 2.97 3.13
C PHE A 63 -2.13 3.54 4.44
N LEU A 64 -1.76 2.98 5.61
CA LEU A 64 -2.19 3.50 6.90
C LEU A 64 -1.67 4.90 7.24
N PRO A 65 -0.41 5.30 6.93
CA PRO A 65 0.09 6.62 7.26
C PRO A 65 -0.72 7.74 6.60
N PRO A 66 -0.97 7.73 5.26
CA PRO A 66 -1.86 8.72 4.64
C PRO A 66 -3.28 8.72 5.24
N ALA A 67 -3.84 7.54 5.50
CA ALA A 67 -5.18 7.43 6.10
C ALA A 67 -5.24 8.08 7.49
N ARG A 68 -4.27 7.78 8.36
CA ARG A 68 -4.18 8.36 9.70
C ARG A 68 -3.91 9.86 9.65
N HIS A 69 -2.96 10.30 8.83
CA HIS A 69 -2.59 11.71 8.72
C HIS A 69 -3.79 12.57 8.33
N ARG A 70 -4.62 12.10 7.39
CA ARG A 70 -5.79 12.84 6.92
C ARG A 70 -7.02 12.71 7.82
N ILE A 71 -7.28 11.52 8.40
CA ILE A 71 -8.48 11.27 9.21
C ILE A 71 -8.32 11.73 10.66
N VAL A 72 -7.19 11.40 11.28
CA VAL A 72 -6.97 11.60 12.73
C VAL A 72 -6.23 12.89 13.02
N GLU A 73 -5.20 13.19 12.22
CA GLU A 73 -4.30 14.33 12.47
C GLU A 73 -4.67 15.58 11.66
N HIS A 74 -5.62 15.48 10.72
CA HIS A 74 -6.03 16.58 9.84
C HIS A 74 -4.87 17.25 9.08
N GLY A 75 -3.83 16.48 8.77
CA GLY A 75 -2.62 16.94 8.12
C GLY A 75 -1.67 17.73 9.04
N GLY A 76 -1.81 17.61 10.36
CA GLY A 76 -0.89 18.21 11.33
C GLY A 76 0.22 17.25 11.76
N ASP A 77 1.39 17.82 12.05
CA ASP A 77 2.56 17.10 12.52
C ASP A 77 2.46 16.81 14.01
N THR A 78 2.45 15.53 14.35
CA THR A 78 2.47 15.05 15.73
C THR A 78 3.56 14.01 15.94
N ALA A 79 4.21 14.00 17.12
CA ALA A 79 5.20 12.98 17.46
C ALA A 79 4.60 11.56 17.41
N ARG A 80 3.31 11.45 17.75
CA ARG A 80 2.54 10.21 17.67
C ARG A 80 2.34 9.73 16.24
N PHE A 81 2.09 10.65 15.30
CA PHE A 81 2.03 10.30 13.88
C PHE A 81 3.38 9.84 13.36
N HIS A 82 4.46 10.55 13.68
CA HIS A 82 5.82 10.15 13.31
C HIS A 82 6.17 8.74 13.81
N ARG A 83 5.97 8.45 15.10
CA ARG A 83 6.17 7.10 15.66
C ARG A 83 5.32 6.05 14.93
N PHE A 84 4.07 6.37 14.65
CA PHE A 84 3.19 5.47 13.91
C PHE A 84 3.70 5.15 12.50
N VAL A 85 4.16 6.15 11.75
CA VAL A 85 4.74 5.92 10.41
C VAL A 85 5.95 4.99 10.50
N MET A 86 6.85 5.26 11.45
CA MET A 86 8.04 4.42 11.67
C MET A 86 7.69 2.97 12.03
N THR A 87 6.72 2.77 12.94
CA THR A 87 6.25 1.41 13.29
C THR A 87 5.64 0.71 12.09
N VAL A 88 4.76 1.39 11.34
CA VAL A 88 4.10 0.81 10.17
C VAL A 88 5.13 0.40 9.11
N MET A 89 6.11 1.26 8.81
CA MET A 89 7.17 0.94 7.86
C MET A 89 7.99 -0.27 8.31
N TRP A 90 8.38 -0.31 9.58
CA TRP A 90 9.12 -1.45 10.15
C TRP A 90 8.34 -2.76 10.06
N VAL A 91 7.04 -2.74 10.36
CA VAL A 91 6.16 -3.93 10.26
C VAL A 91 5.95 -4.33 8.80
N ALA A 92 5.79 -3.37 7.88
CA ALA A 92 5.51 -3.64 6.46
C ALA A 92 6.67 -4.26 5.70
N LEU A 93 7.92 -4.05 6.14
CA LEU A 93 9.11 -4.66 5.55
C LEU A 93 9.14 -6.19 5.67
N MET A 94 8.53 -6.75 6.72
CA MET A 94 8.52 -8.20 6.94
C MET A 94 7.70 -8.95 5.88
N PRO A 95 6.40 -8.66 5.68
CA PRO A 95 5.63 -9.28 4.60
C PRO A 95 6.18 -8.91 3.22
N PHE A 96 6.80 -7.74 3.04
CA PHE A 96 7.46 -7.38 1.79
C PHE A 96 8.64 -8.32 1.49
N GLY A 97 9.49 -8.57 2.49
CA GLY A 97 10.61 -9.50 2.39
C GLY A 97 10.18 -10.95 2.14
N ILE A 98 9.08 -11.39 2.75
CA ILE A 98 8.47 -12.70 2.49
C ILE A 98 8.01 -12.78 1.03
N GLY A 99 7.24 -11.79 0.55
CA GLY A 99 6.74 -11.75 -0.82
C GLY A 99 7.87 -11.79 -1.84
N LEU A 100 8.94 -11.01 -1.61
CA LEU A 100 10.12 -11.00 -2.46
C LEU A 100 10.89 -12.34 -2.43
N SER A 101 11.05 -12.94 -1.24
CA SER A 101 11.71 -14.23 -1.07
C SER A 101 10.99 -15.34 -1.84
N PHE A 102 9.66 -15.39 -1.76
CA PHE A 102 8.87 -16.38 -2.49
C PHE A 102 8.91 -16.16 -4.00
N ALA A 103 8.83 -14.92 -4.46
CA ALA A 103 8.99 -14.60 -5.88
C ALA A 103 10.36 -15.08 -6.42
N LEU A 104 11.44 -14.84 -5.66
CA LEU A 104 12.77 -15.29 -6.03
C LEU A 104 12.92 -16.81 -5.93
N ALA A 105 12.27 -17.48 -4.98
CA ALA A 105 12.27 -18.93 -4.88
C ALA A 105 11.63 -19.59 -6.11
N VAL A 106 10.51 -19.06 -6.59
CA VAL A 106 9.85 -19.55 -7.80
C VAL A 106 10.72 -19.30 -9.04
N ALA A 107 11.29 -18.09 -9.16
CA ALA A 107 12.19 -17.76 -10.26
C ALA A 107 13.46 -18.64 -10.25
N GLY A 108 14.07 -18.85 -9.10
CA GLY A 108 15.25 -19.70 -8.94
C GLY A 108 14.96 -21.16 -9.24
N ASN A 109 13.79 -21.67 -8.84
CA ASN A 109 13.38 -23.04 -9.15
C ASN A 109 13.26 -23.26 -10.66
N ARG A 110 12.76 -22.26 -11.39
CA ARG A 110 12.63 -22.31 -12.85
C ARG A 110 13.95 -22.35 -13.60
N ILE A 111 14.98 -21.71 -13.06
CA ILE A 111 16.27 -21.56 -13.75
C ILE A 111 17.25 -22.66 -13.33
N ALA A 112 17.28 -23.00 -12.04
CA ALA A 112 18.31 -23.86 -11.45
C ALA A 112 17.74 -25.05 -10.66
N GLY A 113 16.44 -25.33 -10.77
CA GLY A 113 15.77 -26.42 -10.06
C GLY A 113 15.58 -26.18 -8.56
N ALA A 114 15.10 -27.20 -7.84
CA ALA A 114 14.61 -27.07 -6.47
C ALA A 114 15.63 -26.49 -5.49
N SER A 115 16.91 -26.89 -5.61
CA SER A 115 17.99 -26.36 -4.80
C SER A 115 18.28 -24.89 -5.10
N GLY A 116 18.25 -24.48 -6.38
CA GLY A 116 18.40 -23.08 -6.79
C GLY A 116 17.25 -22.20 -6.32
N GLY A 117 16.01 -22.71 -6.36
CA GLY A 117 14.84 -22.04 -5.79
C GLY A 117 14.95 -21.85 -4.28
N ALA A 118 15.25 -22.92 -3.54
CA ALA A 118 15.41 -22.84 -2.08
C ALA A 118 16.55 -21.88 -1.69
N ALA A 119 17.69 -21.96 -2.37
CA ALA A 119 18.84 -21.10 -2.09
C ALA A 119 18.54 -19.64 -2.38
N SER A 120 17.99 -19.30 -3.55
CA SER A 120 17.68 -17.91 -3.92
C SER A 120 16.66 -17.26 -2.99
N GLY A 121 15.58 -17.97 -2.64
CA GLY A 121 14.60 -17.50 -1.67
C GLY A 121 15.19 -17.30 -0.27
N ALA A 122 15.96 -18.28 0.22
CA ALA A 122 16.60 -18.21 1.54
C ALA A 122 17.66 -17.11 1.62
N ILE A 123 18.50 -16.96 0.60
CA ILE A 123 19.52 -15.90 0.53
C ILE A 123 18.84 -14.52 0.53
N ALA A 124 17.79 -14.34 -0.28
CA ALA A 124 17.07 -13.08 -0.33
C ALA A 124 16.40 -12.74 1.02
N PHE A 125 15.79 -13.73 1.67
CA PHE A 125 15.16 -13.54 2.98
C PHE A 125 16.19 -13.25 4.07
N ALA A 126 17.29 -13.99 4.11
CA ALA A 126 18.38 -13.76 5.05
C ALA A 126 19.03 -12.38 4.85
N ALA A 127 19.25 -11.97 3.60
CA ALA A 127 19.78 -10.65 3.27
C ALA A 127 18.81 -9.54 3.70
N ALA A 128 17.51 -9.70 3.43
CA ALA A 128 16.47 -8.79 3.89
C ALA A 128 16.46 -8.65 5.41
N LEU A 129 16.47 -9.77 6.14
CA LEU A 129 16.51 -9.75 7.61
C LEU A 129 17.78 -9.10 8.15
N ALA A 130 18.95 -9.45 7.60
CA ALA A 130 20.22 -8.92 8.06
C ALA A 130 20.35 -7.41 7.80
N LEU A 131 19.98 -6.94 6.61
CA LEU A 131 20.14 -5.55 6.21
C LEU A 131 19.06 -4.64 6.81
N TRP A 132 17.81 -5.10 6.89
CA TRP A 132 16.69 -4.26 7.35
C TRP A 132 16.47 -4.31 8.86
N TYR A 133 16.70 -5.45 9.51
CA TYR A 133 16.49 -5.61 10.96
C TYR A 133 17.80 -5.79 11.73
N GLY A 134 18.77 -6.53 11.18
CA GLY A 134 20.03 -6.87 11.84
C GLY A 134 20.93 -5.68 12.13
N HIS A 135 21.01 -4.69 11.24
CA HIS A 135 21.86 -3.51 11.44
C HIS A 135 21.30 -2.53 12.48
N PHE A 136 19.98 -2.48 12.66
CA PHE A 136 19.31 -1.47 13.48
C PHE A 136 19.03 -1.92 14.93
N ALA A 137 18.97 -3.23 15.19
CA ALA A 137 18.74 -3.78 16.54
C ALA A 137 19.79 -3.34 17.60
N ARG A 138 20.95 -2.84 17.17
CA ARG A 138 22.05 -2.43 18.06
C ARG A 138 22.08 -0.95 18.43
N LYS A 139 21.30 -0.08 17.78
CA LYS A 139 21.47 1.39 17.87
C LYS A 139 20.32 2.13 18.56
N ASP A 140 19.32 1.43 19.06
CA ASP A 140 18.02 2.01 19.46
C ASP A 140 17.93 2.49 20.93
N ARG A 141 19.06 2.72 21.60
CA ARG A 141 19.06 3.00 23.05
C ARG A 141 19.27 4.46 23.45
N GLN A 142 19.28 5.40 22.49
CA GLN A 142 19.65 6.82 22.76
C GLN A 142 18.81 7.89 22.04
N GLN A 143 17.64 7.60 21.47
CA GLN A 143 16.76 8.68 21.00
C GLN A 143 15.99 9.27 22.20
N GLU A 144 16.21 10.55 22.49
CA GLU A 144 15.35 11.33 23.38
C GLU A 144 13.91 11.27 22.82
N GLU A 145 13.04 10.53 23.49
CA GLU A 145 11.65 10.39 23.10
C GLU A 145 10.93 11.72 23.32
N GLU A 146 10.57 12.39 22.22
CA GLU A 146 9.66 13.55 22.30
C GLU A 146 8.33 13.10 22.96
N PRO A 147 7.79 13.92 23.89
CA PRO A 147 6.56 13.61 24.61
C PRO A 147 5.45 13.13 23.67
N GLU A 148 4.64 12.16 24.10
CA GLU A 148 3.73 11.51 23.17
C GLU A 148 2.68 12.44 22.54
N ASP A 149 2.39 13.53 23.27
CA ASP A 149 1.44 14.58 22.93
C ASP A 149 2.10 15.83 22.31
N ALA A 150 3.40 15.79 22.00
CA ALA A 150 4.08 16.89 21.31
C ALA A 150 3.45 17.13 19.93
N MET A 151 3.01 18.37 19.71
CA MET A 151 2.38 18.85 18.49
C MET A 151 2.95 20.23 18.17
N GLU A 152 3.43 20.40 16.94
CA GLU A 152 3.85 21.71 16.42
C GLU A 152 2.71 22.29 15.56
N GLU A 153 2.52 23.60 15.57
CA GLU A 153 1.64 24.25 14.60
C GLU A 153 2.24 24.07 13.20
N THR A 154 1.64 23.18 12.41
CA THR A 154 2.04 22.91 11.03
C THR A 154 1.52 23.99 10.09
N PRO A 155 2.38 24.80 9.45
CA PRO A 155 1.95 25.84 8.50
C PRO A 155 1.26 25.23 7.28
N ILE A 156 0.33 25.97 6.67
CA ILE A 156 -0.49 25.46 5.56
C ILE A 156 0.33 25.02 4.35
N GLU A 157 1.41 25.74 4.02
CA GLU A 157 2.34 25.42 2.94
C GLU A 157 2.94 24.02 3.13
N GLN A 158 3.18 23.66 4.39
CA GLN A 158 3.68 22.34 4.72
C GLN A 158 2.62 21.25 4.56
N LYS A 159 1.43 21.48 5.10
CA LYS A 159 0.35 20.50 5.00
C LYS A 159 0.05 20.19 3.54
N ILE A 160 0.22 21.18 2.67
CA ILE A 160 0.14 21.08 1.22
C ILE A 160 1.27 20.22 0.64
N VAL A 161 2.53 20.47 1.03
CA VAL A 161 3.66 19.61 0.62
C VAL A 161 3.41 18.16 1.01
N GLU A 162 2.95 17.91 2.23
CA GLU A 162 2.73 16.57 2.76
C GLU A 162 1.57 15.85 2.11
N VAL A 163 0.42 16.50 1.90
CA VAL A 163 -0.71 15.87 1.20
C VAL A 163 -0.35 15.56 -0.26
N LEU A 164 0.48 16.39 -0.89
CA LEU A 164 1.03 16.09 -2.21
C LEU A 164 2.04 14.95 -2.18
N THR A 165 2.87 14.85 -1.13
CA THR A 165 3.77 13.69 -0.93
C THR A 165 2.97 12.41 -0.71
N GLU A 166 1.92 12.44 0.09
CA GLU A 166 0.99 11.32 0.26
C GLU A 166 0.34 10.92 -1.05
N ALA A 167 -0.19 11.87 -1.82
CA ALA A 167 -0.72 11.58 -3.15
C ALA A 167 0.34 10.90 -4.04
N ARG A 168 1.62 11.31 -3.94
CA ARG A 168 2.74 10.69 -4.66
C ARG A 168 3.22 9.36 -4.07
N ILE A 169 2.83 9.01 -2.84
CA ILE A 169 2.99 7.66 -2.29
C ILE A 169 1.99 6.73 -3.01
N LEU A 170 0.74 7.15 -3.18
CA LEU A 170 -0.30 6.31 -3.78
C LEU A 170 -0.20 6.23 -5.32
N LEU A 171 0.08 7.36 -5.97
CA LEU A 171 -0.09 7.53 -7.43
C LEU A 171 0.77 6.60 -8.29
N PRO A 172 2.11 6.48 -8.09
CA PRO A 172 2.94 5.66 -8.97
C PRO A 172 2.49 4.20 -9.04
N GLY A 173 2.05 3.63 -7.93
CA GLY A 173 1.57 2.26 -7.95
C GLY A 173 0.15 2.08 -8.44
N ALA A 174 -0.75 3.03 -8.18
CA ALA A 174 -2.05 3.00 -8.85
C ALA A 174 -1.86 2.97 -10.39
N GLN A 175 -0.89 3.76 -10.90
CA GLN A 175 -0.52 3.76 -12.32
C GLN A 175 0.15 2.46 -12.77
N ALA A 176 1.06 1.89 -11.98
CA ALA A 176 1.70 0.62 -12.29
C ALA A 176 0.65 -0.50 -12.36
N LEU A 177 -0.21 -0.62 -11.35
CA LEU A 177 -1.29 -1.61 -11.29
C LEU A 177 -2.27 -1.44 -12.44
N LEU A 178 -2.67 -0.20 -12.76
CA LEU A 178 -3.49 0.09 -13.94
C LEU A 178 -2.86 -0.47 -15.22
N GLY A 179 -1.55 -0.25 -15.41
CA GLY A 179 -0.81 -0.78 -16.56
C GLY A 179 -0.77 -2.30 -16.60
N PHE A 180 -0.53 -2.95 -15.45
CA PHE A 180 -0.54 -4.41 -15.36
C PHE A 180 -1.94 -5.00 -15.62
N GLN A 181 -2.99 -4.39 -15.07
CA GLN A 181 -4.37 -4.82 -15.31
C GLN A 181 -4.80 -4.66 -16.76
N LEU A 182 -4.40 -3.58 -17.43
CA LEU A 182 -4.62 -3.40 -18.87
C LEU A 182 -3.88 -4.46 -19.69
N ALA A 183 -2.61 -4.73 -19.33
CA ALA A 183 -1.83 -5.77 -19.99
C ALA A 183 -2.46 -7.16 -19.84
N MET A 184 -3.02 -7.48 -18.65
CA MET A 184 -3.68 -8.76 -18.39
C MET A 184 -4.84 -9.04 -19.37
N VAL A 185 -5.62 -8.04 -19.74
CA VAL A 185 -6.74 -8.20 -20.70
C VAL A 185 -6.26 -8.65 -22.08
N LEU A 186 -5.02 -8.33 -22.45
CA LEU A 186 -4.43 -8.67 -23.74
C LEU A 186 -3.74 -10.04 -23.75
N MET A 187 -3.67 -10.73 -22.60
CA MET A 187 -3.02 -12.03 -22.49
C MET A 187 -3.93 -13.15 -23.00
N GLU A 188 -3.36 -14.14 -23.68
CA GLU A 188 -4.09 -15.30 -24.24
C GLU A 188 -4.96 -16.05 -23.21
N THR A 189 -4.54 -15.99 -21.94
CA THR A 189 -5.20 -16.68 -20.83
C THR A 189 -6.45 -15.94 -20.33
N PHE A 190 -6.57 -14.63 -20.55
CA PHE A 190 -7.67 -13.82 -20.01
C PHE A 190 -9.04 -14.15 -20.65
N PRO A 191 -9.16 -14.31 -21.99
CA PRO A 191 -10.41 -14.72 -22.63
C PRO A 191 -10.94 -16.09 -22.18
N LEU A 192 -10.08 -16.95 -21.60
CA LEU A 192 -10.46 -18.26 -21.09
C LEU A 192 -11.22 -18.18 -19.74
N LEU A 193 -11.20 -17.03 -19.08
CA LEU A 193 -11.95 -16.83 -17.84
C LEU A 193 -13.47 -16.79 -18.11
N PRO A 194 -14.31 -17.26 -17.16
CA PRO A 194 -15.75 -17.07 -17.26
C PRO A 194 -16.11 -15.58 -17.38
N HIS A 195 -17.08 -15.25 -18.23
CA HIS A 195 -17.51 -13.86 -18.47
C HIS A 195 -17.80 -13.05 -17.18
N PRO A 196 -18.44 -13.59 -16.13
CA PRO A 196 -18.62 -12.85 -14.87
C PRO A 196 -17.30 -12.45 -14.20
N VAL A 197 -16.24 -13.25 -14.33
CA VAL A 197 -14.91 -12.93 -13.77
C VAL A 197 -14.24 -11.82 -14.58
N GLN A 198 -14.38 -11.85 -15.92
CA GLN A 198 -13.91 -10.77 -16.78
C GLN A 198 -14.60 -9.43 -16.46
N MET A 199 -15.90 -9.45 -16.16
CA MET A 199 -16.63 -8.24 -15.73
C MET A 199 -16.12 -7.71 -14.39
N VAL A 200 -15.82 -8.58 -13.42
CA VAL A 200 -15.21 -8.14 -12.15
C VAL A 200 -13.84 -7.52 -12.39
N HIS A 201 -13.03 -8.07 -13.29
CA HIS A 201 -11.77 -7.45 -13.72
C HIS A 201 -11.99 -6.06 -14.30
N LEU A 202 -12.99 -5.89 -15.18
CA LEU A 202 -13.31 -4.59 -15.77
C LEU A 202 -13.74 -3.56 -14.72
N PHE A 203 -14.57 -3.95 -13.75
CA PHE A 203 -14.96 -3.05 -12.65
C PHE A 203 -13.77 -2.69 -11.76
N SER A 204 -12.93 -3.68 -11.42
CA SER A 204 -11.68 -3.48 -10.68
C SER A 204 -10.75 -2.47 -11.38
N LEU A 205 -10.52 -2.69 -12.67
CA LEU A 205 -9.76 -1.79 -13.54
C LEU A 205 -10.35 -0.38 -13.54
N GLY A 206 -11.67 -0.25 -13.63
CA GLY A 206 -12.38 1.03 -13.55
C GLY A 206 -12.14 1.76 -12.22
N PHE A 207 -12.14 1.04 -11.10
CA PHE A 207 -11.83 1.61 -9.78
C PHE A 207 -10.40 2.13 -9.69
N VAL A 208 -9.41 1.35 -10.16
CA VAL A 208 -8.00 1.77 -10.15
C VAL A 208 -7.76 2.94 -11.12
N ALA A 209 -8.40 2.93 -12.29
CA ALA A 209 -8.37 4.03 -13.25
C ALA A 209 -8.95 5.31 -12.65
N LEU A 210 -10.11 5.24 -12.00
CA LEU A 210 -10.72 6.39 -11.34
C LEU A 210 -9.87 6.88 -10.17
N ALA A 211 -9.29 5.99 -9.36
CA ALA A 211 -8.37 6.34 -8.30
C ALA A 211 -7.15 7.11 -8.84
N THR A 212 -6.62 6.69 -9.99
CA THR A 212 -5.50 7.34 -10.67
C THR A 212 -5.86 8.77 -11.09
N VAL A 213 -7.03 8.97 -11.72
CA VAL A 213 -7.53 10.30 -12.09
C VAL A 213 -7.73 11.19 -10.86
N VAL A 214 -8.30 10.64 -9.79
CA VAL A 214 -8.50 11.35 -8.51
C VAL A 214 -7.15 11.77 -7.92
N LEU A 215 -6.13 10.92 -7.91
CA LEU A 215 -4.80 11.25 -7.38
C LEU A 215 -4.04 12.28 -8.21
N MET A 216 -4.35 12.41 -9.51
CA MET A 216 -3.79 13.46 -10.37
C MET A 216 -4.49 14.82 -10.19
N SER A 217 -5.71 14.82 -9.63
CA SER A 217 -6.55 16.02 -9.50
C SER A 217 -5.95 17.13 -8.64
N PRO A 218 -5.31 16.88 -7.47
CA PRO A 218 -4.71 17.93 -6.64
C PRO A 218 -3.67 18.77 -7.40
N ALA A 219 -2.76 18.13 -8.13
CA ALA A 219 -1.74 18.84 -8.89
C ALA A 219 -2.35 19.70 -10.02
N ALA A 220 -3.38 19.18 -10.70
CA ALA A 220 -4.11 19.92 -11.72
C ALA A 220 -4.85 21.13 -11.12
N TYR A 221 -5.52 20.93 -9.98
CA TYR A 221 -6.27 21.98 -9.29
C TYR A 221 -5.35 23.09 -8.75
N HIS A 222 -4.21 22.74 -8.15
CA HIS A 222 -3.21 23.71 -7.68
C HIS A 222 -2.69 24.60 -8.82
N ARG A 223 -2.44 23.99 -9.99
CA ARG A 223 -1.96 24.69 -11.17
C ARG A 223 -3.03 25.58 -11.82
N ILE A 224 -4.24 25.08 -11.99
CA ILE A 224 -5.29 25.74 -12.79
C ILE A 224 -6.10 26.73 -11.96
N VAL A 225 -6.53 26.35 -10.75
CA VAL A 225 -7.46 27.13 -9.94
C VAL A 225 -6.72 28.02 -8.95
N GLU A 226 -5.74 27.46 -8.25
CA GLU A 226 -5.01 28.20 -7.20
C GLU A 226 -3.83 29.02 -7.77
N ARG A 227 -3.46 28.80 -9.04
CA ARG A 227 -2.32 29.45 -9.72
C ARG A 227 -1.01 29.31 -8.92
N GLY A 228 -0.83 28.17 -8.26
CA GLY A 228 0.33 27.89 -7.43
C GLY A 228 0.29 28.49 -6.02
N ARG A 229 -0.83 29.08 -5.58
CA ARG A 229 -0.98 29.59 -4.21
C ARG A 229 -1.35 28.47 -3.25
N ASP A 230 -0.81 28.57 -2.04
CA ASP A 230 -1.07 27.64 -0.96
C ASP A 230 -2.24 28.14 -0.11
N THR A 231 -3.37 27.43 -0.17
CA THR A 231 -4.63 27.82 0.49
C THR A 231 -5.23 26.66 1.28
N GLU A 232 -5.96 26.98 2.35
CA GLU A 232 -6.72 25.99 3.13
C GLU A 232 -7.75 25.24 2.27
N ARG A 233 -8.36 25.93 1.29
CA ARG A 233 -9.26 25.32 0.32
C ARG A 233 -8.56 24.22 -0.48
N PHE A 234 -7.33 24.48 -0.92
CA PHE A 234 -6.55 23.50 -1.66
C PHE A 234 -6.20 22.29 -0.80
N HIS A 235 -5.71 22.52 0.42
CA HIS A 235 -5.39 21.43 1.35
C HIS A 235 -6.60 20.54 1.63
N ALA A 236 -7.77 21.14 1.87
CA ALA A 236 -9.01 20.40 2.09
C ALA A 236 -9.42 19.58 0.86
N PHE A 237 -9.29 20.15 -0.35
CA PHE A 237 -9.54 19.43 -1.60
C PHE A 237 -8.57 18.25 -1.79
N ALA A 238 -7.26 18.50 -1.68
CA ALA A 238 -6.22 17.50 -1.84
C ALA A 238 -6.38 16.35 -0.83
N SER A 239 -6.67 16.68 0.43
CA SER A 239 -6.90 15.69 1.49
C SER A 239 -8.11 14.80 1.20
N ARG A 240 -9.20 15.38 0.64
CA ARG A 240 -10.36 14.59 0.20
C ARG A 240 -10.02 13.69 -0.98
N MET A 241 -9.24 14.17 -1.95
CA MET A 241 -8.85 13.36 -3.10
C MET A 241 -7.99 12.14 -2.68
N VAL A 242 -7.04 12.31 -1.74
CA VAL A 242 -6.27 11.18 -1.21
C VAL A 242 -7.18 10.14 -0.55
N LEU A 243 -8.17 10.57 0.26
CA LEU A 243 -9.10 9.66 0.92
C LEU A 243 -10.07 8.97 -0.07
N VAL A 244 -10.58 9.69 -1.07
CA VAL A 244 -11.43 9.11 -2.13
C VAL A 244 -10.63 8.10 -2.94
N ALA A 245 -9.39 8.41 -3.30
CA ALA A 245 -8.53 7.48 -4.01
C ALA A 245 -8.29 6.21 -3.19
N LEU A 246 -8.01 6.34 -1.88
CA LEU A 246 -7.82 5.19 -1.00
C LEU A 246 -9.09 4.31 -0.93
N ALA A 247 -10.27 4.93 -0.89
CA ALA A 247 -11.54 4.21 -0.95
C ALA A 247 -11.72 3.48 -2.28
N LEU A 248 -11.33 4.08 -3.40
CA LEU A 248 -11.42 3.46 -4.73
C LEU A 248 -10.40 2.33 -4.94
N LEU A 249 -9.21 2.42 -4.36
CA LEU A 249 -8.18 1.38 -4.50
C LEU A 249 -8.55 0.05 -3.84
N GLY A 250 -9.30 0.08 -2.72
CA GLY A 250 -9.73 -1.13 -2.02
C GLY A 250 -10.49 -2.13 -2.91
N PRO A 251 -11.61 -1.72 -3.55
CA PRO A 251 -12.37 -2.54 -4.49
C PRO A 251 -11.54 -3.01 -5.70
N GLY A 252 -10.61 -2.18 -6.17
CA GLY A 252 -9.66 -2.58 -7.22
C GLY A 252 -8.79 -3.78 -6.79
N PHE A 253 -8.09 -3.65 -5.66
CA PHE A 253 -7.20 -4.73 -5.19
C PHE A 253 -7.98 -6.01 -4.83
N ALA A 254 -9.16 -5.86 -4.22
CA ALA A 254 -10.02 -6.99 -3.89
C ALA A 254 -10.59 -7.67 -5.15
N GLY A 255 -10.98 -6.89 -6.16
CA GLY A 255 -11.46 -7.39 -7.44
C GLY A 255 -10.39 -8.18 -8.20
N ASP A 256 -9.16 -7.65 -8.25
CA ASP A 256 -8.03 -8.35 -8.87
C ASP A 256 -7.67 -9.63 -8.13
N LEU A 257 -7.71 -9.61 -6.79
CA LEU A 257 -7.51 -10.79 -5.98
C LEU A 257 -8.57 -11.87 -6.28
N TYR A 258 -9.84 -11.48 -6.38
CA TYR A 258 -10.91 -12.39 -6.78
C TYR A 258 -10.62 -13.03 -8.15
N VAL A 259 -10.26 -12.20 -9.15
CA VAL A 259 -9.96 -12.64 -10.51
C VAL A 259 -8.78 -13.62 -10.53
N VAL A 260 -7.72 -13.32 -9.79
CA VAL A 260 -6.56 -14.22 -9.64
C VAL A 260 -6.91 -15.53 -8.94
N LEU A 261 -7.70 -15.48 -7.87
CA LEU A 261 -8.12 -16.69 -7.16
C LEU A 261 -8.98 -17.60 -8.04
N ARG A 262 -9.89 -17.03 -8.84
CA ARG A 262 -10.65 -17.77 -9.85
C ARG A 262 -9.73 -18.38 -10.90
N ARG A 263 -8.75 -17.62 -11.40
CA ARG A 263 -7.74 -18.13 -12.35
C ARG A 263 -6.90 -19.27 -11.77
N ALA A 264 -6.60 -19.23 -10.48
CA ALA A 264 -5.83 -20.25 -9.77
C ALA A 264 -6.66 -21.50 -9.39
N GLY A 265 -7.96 -21.53 -9.70
CA GLY A 265 -8.85 -22.68 -9.46
C GLY A 265 -9.59 -22.66 -8.12
N TYR A 266 -9.54 -21.54 -7.37
CA TYR A 266 -10.17 -21.40 -6.06
C TYR A 266 -11.63 -20.92 -6.15
N GLU A 267 -12.50 -21.70 -6.80
CA GLU A 267 -13.89 -21.33 -7.11
C GLU A 267 -14.71 -20.88 -5.88
N ARG A 268 -14.65 -21.65 -4.78
CA ARG A 268 -15.47 -21.41 -3.58
C ARG A 268 -14.87 -20.37 -2.64
N SER A 269 -13.54 -20.28 -2.57
CA SER A 269 -12.85 -19.38 -1.64
C SER A 269 -12.51 -18.02 -2.25
N ALA A 270 -12.54 -17.86 -3.58
CA ALA A 270 -12.22 -16.59 -4.24
C ALA A 270 -13.03 -15.41 -3.71
N LEU A 271 -14.37 -15.54 -3.67
CA LEU A 271 -15.27 -14.48 -3.22
C LEU A 271 -15.09 -14.14 -1.72
N PRO A 272 -15.20 -15.09 -0.77
CA PRO A 272 -15.09 -14.76 0.65
C PRO A 272 -13.71 -14.19 1.00
N VAL A 273 -12.64 -14.66 0.37
CA VAL A 273 -11.29 -14.12 0.61
C VAL A 273 -11.17 -12.69 0.07
N ALA A 274 -11.65 -12.41 -1.14
CA ALA A 274 -11.64 -11.05 -1.69
C ALA A 274 -12.47 -10.07 -0.84
N LEU A 275 -13.65 -10.48 -0.38
CA LEU A 275 -14.48 -9.67 0.52
C LEU A 275 -13.83 -9.46 1.89
N ALA A 276 -13.18 -10.49 2.43
CA ALA A 276 -12.43 -10.38 3.68
C ALA A 276 -11.24 -9.42 3.54
N THR A 277 -10.50 -9.46 2.43
CA THR A 277 -9.42 -8.51 2.13
C THR A 277 -9.96 -7.09 2.00
N LEU A 278 -11.08 -6.88 1.29
CA LEU A 278 -11.73 -5.58 1.17
C LEU A 278 -12.15 -5.05 2.55
N ALA A 279 -12.80 -5.89 3.35
CA ALA A 279 -13.24 -5.56 4.69
C ALA A 279 -12.04 -5.21 5.59
N ALA A 280 -10.94 -5.96 5.51
CA ALA A 280 -9.72 -5.70 6.25
C ALA A 280 -9.11 -4.33 5.88
N PHE A 281 -9.04 -4.01 4.58
CA PHE A 281 -8.57 -2.71 4.12
C PHE A 281 -9.46 -1.56 4.62
N TYR A 282 -10.77 -1.65 4.45
CA TYR A 282 -11.67 -0.59 4.92
C TYR A 282 -11.73 -0.47 6.44
N ALA A 283 -11.69 -1.60 7.15
CA ALA A 283 -11.61 -1.61 8.60
C ALA A 283 -10.31 -0.96 9.09
N ALA A 284 -9.17 -1.19 8.43
CA ALA A 284 -7.90 -0.62 8.84
C ALA A 284 -7.77 0.87 8.43
N TRP A 285 -8.08 1.21 7.18
CA TRP A 285 -7.89 2.55 6.61
C TRP A 285 -8.92 3.56 7.12
N PHE A 286 -10.18 3.16 7.27
CA PHE A 286 -11.26 4.05 7.66
C PHE A 286 -11.80 3.72 9.04
N GLY A 287 -12.17 2.45 9.29
CA GLY A 287 -12.80 2.04 10.56
C GLY A 287 -11.94 2.36 11.79
N ALA A 288 -10.72 1.82 11.83
CA ALA A 288 -9.77 1.99 12.92
C ALA A 288 -9.36 3.47 13.07
N MET A 289 -9.12 4.17 11.97
CA MET A 289 -8.76 5.59 12.01
C MET A 289 -9.89 6.47 12.54
N LEU A 290 -11.14 6.20 12.15
CA LEU A 290 -12.31 6.91 12.68
C LEU A 290 -12.54 6.60 14.17
N LEU A 291 -12.29 5.36 14.61
CA LEU A 291 -12.36 5.00 16.02
C LEU A 291 -11.28 5.70 16.85
N LEU A 292 -10.04 5.74 16.36
CA LEU A 292 -8.94 6.47 16.98
C LEU A 292 -9.25 7.97 17.09
N ARG A 293 -9.81 8.56 16.02
CA ARG A 293 -10.25 9.96 16.02
C ARG A 293 -11.29 10.23 17.11
N ARG A 294 -12.31 9.37 17.24
CA ARG A 294 -13.37 9.52 18.26
C ARG A 294 -12.82 9.45 19.68
N ARG A 295 -11.91 8.51 19.96
CA ARG A 295 -11.26 8.38 21.28
C ARG A 295 -10.50 9.64 21.64
N ARG A 296 -9.72 10.18 20.70
CA ARG A 296 -8.94 11.42 20.90
C ARG A 296 -9.84 12.63 21.20
N SER A 297 -10.95 12.78 20.46
CA SER A 297 -11.91 13.85 20.75
C SER A 297 -12.54 13.72 22.14
N GLY A 298 -12.73 12.48 22.64
CA GLY A 298 -13.18 12.22 24.00
C GLY A 298 -12.14 12.60 25.07
N GLU A 299 -10.88 12.19 24.87
CA GLU A 299 -9.76 12.50 25.77
C GLU A 299 -9.53 14.02 25.91
N LEU A 300 -9.57 14.76 24.80
CA LEU A 300 -9.41 16.21 24.82
C LEU A 300 -10.55 16.90 25.58
N ARG A 301 -11.79 16.44 25.40
CA ARG A 301 -12.94 16.95 26.15
C ARG A 301 -12.83 16.65 27.65
N ALA A 302 -12.33 15.48 28.01
CA ALA A 302 -12.11 15.11 29.42
C ALA A 302 -10.96 15.89 30.07
N LYS A 303 -9.92 16.27 29.31
CA LYS A 303 -8.82 17.14 29.81
C LYS A 303 -9.25 18.61 29.98
N GLN A 304 -10.34 19.03 29.33
CA GLN A 304 -10.89 20.40 29.37
C GLN A 304 -12.07 20.56 30.34
N ALA A 305 -12.57 19.47 30.90
CA ALA A 305 -13.64 19.44 31.90
C ALA A 305 -13.04 19.32 33.31
#